data_AF-A0A8H3D4I7-F1
#
_entry.id   AF-A0A8H3D4I7-F1
#
_cell.length_a   1.000
_cell.length_b   1.000
_cell.length_c   1.000
_cell.angle_alpha   90.00
_cell.angle_beta   90.00
_cell.angle_gamma   90.00
#
_symmetry.space_group_name_H-M   'P 1'
#
loop_
_entity.id
_entity.type
_entity.pdbx_description
1 polymer ?
#
loop_
_entity_poly.entity_id
_entity_poly.type
_entity_poly.pdbx_seq_one_letter_code
_entity_poly.pdbx_strand_id
1 'polypeptide(L)'
;MRSEELIKWTTMGISCAIGVQLLLFVLPSLRPYGTIIQILLALGACGALAYVAANDRRQNGNLTAEGHGRNELKMIGMFFVLWLMFAIMFRMTGVGGASGHSSAPAAVAPSSDTHSKHDRERYDPYSGNYGRRPYRVYEECLLAHTNATCLSPTHASPKRRIETDVMKMLMSDYKVSLVNDSMQEFYVMFNGPEETAFAGGVWKIHVELPDQYPYKSPSIGFMNKIFHPNIDELSGSVCLDVINQTWSPMFDMINIFESFLPQLLRYPNPSDPLNGEAAALLMREPKSYEAKVREYVKRYASKEAAEAAAAEEDEDEEEDAEMSSVGSISDDEGNA
;
A
#
# COMPACT_ATOMS: atom_id res chain seq x y z
N MET A 1 8.77 56.72 -21.99
CA MET A 1 8.67 55.28 -22.27
C MET A 1 8.94 55.01 -23.74
N ARG A 2 10.20 54.96 -24.17
CA ARG A 2 10.56 54.67 -25.56
C ARG A 2 12.07 54.44 -25.67
N SER A 3 12.47 53.41 -26.42
CA SER A 3 13.83 52.91 -26.68
C SER A 3 14.48 51.99 -25.61
N GLU A 4 14.76 52.46 -24.39
CA GLU A 4 15.58 51.66 -23.45
C GLU A 4 14.89 50.37 -22.96
N GLU A 5 13.60 50.44 -22.65
CA GLU A 5 12.81 49.26 -22.29
C GLU A 5 12.74 48.26 -23.45
N LEU A 6 12.59 48.74 -24.69
CA LEU A 6 12.53 47.88 -25.87
C LEU A 6 13.87 47.17 -26.13
N ILE A 7 14.99 47.84 -25.82
CA ILE A 7 16.34 47.25 -25.88
C ILE A 7 16.49 46.16 -24.80
N LYS A 8 15.96 46.36 -23.59
CA LYS A 8 15.96 45.33 -22.54
C LYS A 8 15.13 44.10 -22.93
N TRP A 9 13.91 44.30 -23.47
CA TRP A 9 13.06 43.19 -23.88
C TRP A 9 13.62 42.42 -25.08
N THR A 10 14.25 43.11 -26.03
CA THR A 10 14.88 42.47 -27.20
C THR A 10 16.18 41.74 -26.82
N THR A 11 17.01 42.31 -25.94
CA THR A 11 18.21 41.63 -25.44
C THR A 11 17.87 40.42 -24.55
N MET A 12 16.83 40.50 -23.73
CA MET A 12 16.31 39.34 -22.98
C MET A 12 15.73 38.26 -23.91
N GLY A 13 14.99 38.65 -24.95
CA GLY A 13 14.45 37.73 -25.95
C GLY A 13 15.55 37.00 -26.72
N ILE A 14 16.59 37.72 -27.13
CA ILE A 14 17.75 37.15 -27.85
C ILE A 14 18.59 36.25 -26.93
N SER A 15 18.83 36.66 -25.67
CA SER A 15 19.53 35.84 -24.69
C SER A 15 18.77 34.54 -24.37
N CYS A 16 17.44 34.61 -24.29
CA CYS A 16 16.58 33.44 -24.11
C CYS A 16 16.60 32.52 -25.34
N ALA A 17 16.53 33.07 -26.55
CA ALA A 17 16.62 32.29 -27.78
C ALA A 17 17.99 31.60 -27.94
N ILE A 18 19.08 32.29 -27.61
CA ILE A 18 20.44 31.71 -27.60
C ILE A 18 20.55 30.63 -26.52
N GLY A 19 19.95 30.85 -25.35
CA GLY A 19 19.90 29.86 -24.27
C GLY A 19 19.15 28.59 -24.67
N VAL A 20 18.00 28.72 -25.34
CA VAL A 20 17.23 27.58 -25.88
C VAL A 20 18.00 26.88 -27.00
N GLN A 21 18.68 27.63 -27.88
CA GLN A 21 19.47 27.04 -28.96
C GLN A 21 20.72 26.30 -28.45
N LEU A 22 21.40 26.84 -27.43
CA LEU A 22 22.51 26.18 -26.73
C LEU A 22 22.02 24.96 -25.95
N LEU A 23 20.85 25.05 -25.31
CA LEU A 23 20.22 23.91 -24.64
C LEU A 23 19.97 22.79 -25.66
N LEU A 24 19.31 23.09 -26.78
CA LEU A 24 19.03 22.15 -27.88
C LEU A 24 20.31 21.60 -28.55
N PHE A 25 21.43 22.33 -28.51
CA PHE A 25 22.73 21.86 -29.00
C PHE A 25 23.47 20.97 -27.99
N VAL A 26 23.16 21.09 -26.69
CA VAL A 26 23.68 20.26 -25.59
C VAL A 26 22.81 19.02 -25.33
N LEU A 27 21.52 19.03 -25.72
CA LEU A 27 20.65 17.84 -25.60
C LEU A 27 21.17 16.59 -26.35
N PRO A 28 21.79 16.67 -27.55
CA PRO A 28 22.37 15.53 -28.24
C PRO A 28 23.56 14.90 -27.50
N SER A 29 24.36 15.70 -26.76
CA SER A 29 25.51 15.22 -25.97
C SER A 29 25.13 14.69 -24.59
N LEU A 30 23.91 14.97 -24.12
CA LEU A 30 23.34 14.46 -22.87
C LEU A 30 22.44 13.22 -23.05
N ARG A 31 22.40 12.63 -24.26
CA ARG A 31 21.69 11.36 -24.54
C ARG A 31 21.97 10.20 -23.55
N PRO A 32 23.16 10.03 -22.95
CA PRO A 32 23.37 8.94 -21.99
C PRO A 32 22.77 9.16 -20.59
N TYR A 33 22.23 10.35 -20.28
CA TYR A 33 21.69 10.67 -18.95
C TYR A 33 20.16 10.52 -18.82
N GLY A 34 19.48 9.98 -19.84
CA GLY A 34 18.05 9.67 -19.80
C GLY A 34 17.15 10.89 -19.98
N THR A 35 16.02 10.70 -20.68
CA THR A 35 14.98 11.72 -20.94
C THR A 35 14.46 12.41 -19.68
N ILE A 36 14.50 11.72 -18.55
CA ILE A 36 14.01 12.21 -17.24
C ILE A 36 14.90 13.34 -16.69
N ILE A 37 16.23 13.20 -16.77
CA ILE A 37 17.15 14.23 -16.26
C ILE A 37 17.03 15.50 -17.11
N GLN A 38 16.76 15.37 -18.41
CA GLN A 38 16.52 16.52 -19.29
C GLN A 38 15.21 17.25 -18.99
N ILE A 39 14.14 16.51 -18.69
CA ILE A 39 12.85 17.10 -18.28
C ILE A 39 13.00 17.83 -16.95
N LEU A 40 13.72 17.25 -15.99
CA LEU A 40 13.97 17.88 -14.68
C LEU A 40 14.79 19.17 -14.80
N LEU A 41 15.83 19.18 -15.64
CA LEU A 41 16.62 20.38 -15.91
C LEU A 41 15.79 21.46 -16.63
N ALA A 42 14.92 21.08 -17.56
CA ALA A 42 14.03 22.00 -18.26
C ALA A 42 12.99 22.62 -17.31
N LEU A 43 12.38 21.82 -16.43
CA LEU A 43 11.44 22.31 -15.41
C LEU A 43 12.14 23.21 -14.39
N GLY A 44 13.36 22.88 -13.97
CA GLY A 44 14.17 23.71 -13.09
C GLY A 44 14.51 25.07 -13.72
N ALA A 45 14.87 25.09 -15.01
CA ALA A 45 15.14 26.32 -15.76
C ALA A 45 13.88 27.19 -15.91
N CYS A 46 12.72 26.59 -16.22
CA CYS A 46 11.43 27.31 -16.25
C CYS A 46 11.06 27.88 -14.88
N GLY A 47 11.28 27.14 -13.80
CA GLY A 47 11.03 27.62 -12.43
C GLY A 47 11.94 28.79 -12.04
N ALA A 48 13.22 28.73 -12.39
CA ALA A 48 14.17 29.82 -12.15
C ALA A 48 13.82 31.09 -12.95
N LEU A 49 13.38 30.95 -14.20
CA LEU A 49 12.93 32.06 -15.03
C LEU A 49 11.64 32.70 -14.49
N ALA A 50 10.68 31.89 -14.04
CA ALA A 50 9.47 32.39 -13.40
C ALA A 50 9.78 33.12 -12.08
N TYR A 51 10.73 32.61 -11.30
CA TYR A 51 11.19 33.24 -10.06
C TYR A 51 11.88 34.58 -10.34
N VAL A 52 12.78 34.65 -11.32
CA VAL A 52 13.46 35.90 -11.69
C VAL A 52 12.45 36.92 -12.24
N ALA A 53 11.49 36.50 -13.08
CA ALA A 53 10.43 37.38 -13.59
C ALA A 53 9.49 37.88 -12.49
N ALA A 54 9.18 37.05 -11.48
CA ALA A 54 8.40 37.46 -10.32
C ALA A 54 9.19 38.44 -9.42
N ASN A 55 10.48 38.21 -9.25
CA ASN A 55 11.33 39.05 -8.42
C ASN A 55 11.65 40.41 -9.07
N ASP A 56 11.77 40.45 -10.40
CA ASP A 56 11.94 41.68 -11.20
C ASP A 56 10.67 42.57 -11.15
N ARG A 57 9.47 41.97 -11.23
CA ARG A 57 8.20 42.69 -10.99
C ARG A 57 8.09 43.24 -9.57
N ARG A 58 8.76 42.60 -8.60
CA ARG A 58 8.80 43.03 -7.20
C ARG A 58 9.66 44.27 -6.99
N GLN A 59 10.75 44.42 -7.74
CA GLN A 59 11.66 45.58 -7.60
C GLN A 59 11.18 46.84 -8.34
N ASN A 60 10.38 46.71 -9.41
CA ASN A 60 9.87 47.85 -10.19
C ASN A 60 8.54 48.47 -9.70
N GLY A 61 8.07 48.07 -8.51
CA GLY A 61 7.16 48.84 -7.66
C GLY A 61 5.88 49.40 -8.28
N ASN A 62 4.80 48.62 -8.27
CA ASN A 62 3.48 49.10 -7.85
C ASN A 62 2.55 47.91 -7.59
N LEU A 63 2.17 47.65 -6.33
CA LEU A 63 0.85 47.12 -5.92
C LEU A 63 0.86 46.86 -4.41
N THR A 64 -0.15 47.40 -3.77
CA THR A 64 -0.40 47.39 -2.33
C THR A 64 -0.49 45.98 -1.76
N ALA A 65 0.29 45.76 -0.70
CA ALA A 65 0.36 44.52 0.04
C ALA A 65 -0.91 44.34 0.89
N GLU A 66 -1.95 43.70 0.35
CA GLU A 66 -2.97 43.04 1.20
C GLU A 66 -3.81 41.93 0.53
N GLY A 67 -3.71 41.71 -0.79
CA GLY A 67 -4.53 40.69 -1.48
C GLY A 67 -3.79 39.55 -2.19
N HIS A 68 -2.50 39.73 -2.53
CA HIS A 68 -1.86 38.92 -3.59
C HIS A 68 -1.08 37.68 -3.12
N GLY A 69 -0.65 37.61 -1.85
CA GLY A 69 0.09 36.45 -1.33
C GLY A 69 -0.69 35.14 -1.37
N ARG A 70 -2.03 35.21 -1.35
CA ARG A 70 -2.90 34.03 -1.39
C ARG A 70 -2.93 33.36 -2.76
N ASN A 71 -2.71 34.12 -3.84
CA ASN A 71 -2.75 33.59 -5.21
C ASN A 71 -1.38 33.05 -5.64
N GLU A 72 -0.29 33.66 -5.16
CA GLU A 72 1.06 33.13 -5.39
C GLU A 72 1.30 31.83 -4.61
N LEU A 73 0.81 31.74 -3.36
CA LEU A 73 0.87 30.49 -2.59
C LEU A 73 0.00 29.39 -3.22
N LYS A 74 -1.13 29.77 -3.86
CA LYS A 74 -1.96 28.83 -4.64
C LYS A 74 -1.25 28.35 -5.90
N MET A 75 -0.52 29.23 -6.61
CA MET A 75 0.26 28.80 -7.77
C MET A 75 1.41 27.88 -7.35
N ILE A 76 2.16 28.24 -6.31
CA ILE A 76 3.24 27.40 -5.78
C ILE A 76 2.69 26.05 -5.31
N GLY A 77 1.54 26.04 -4.62
CA GLY A 77 0.83 24.83 -4.22
C GLY A 77 0.39 24.00 -5.44
N MET A 78 -0.12 24.63 -6.49
CA MET A 78 -0.52 23.94 -7.73
C MET A 78 0.68 23.30 -8.44
N PHE A 79 1.82 23.99 -8.49
CA PHE A 79 3.05 23.43 -9.04
C PHE A 79 3.61 22.28 -8.19
N PHE A 80 3.48 22.36 -6.86
CA PHE A 80 3.87 21.27 -5.97
C PHE A 80 2.97 20.03 -6.13
N VAL A 81 1.65 20.24 -6.28
CA VAL A 81 0.69 19.14 -6.52
C VAL A 81 0.90 18.51 -7.89
N LEU A 82 1.15 19.30 -8.94
CA LEU A 82 1.48 18.79 -10.27
C LEU A 82 2.81 18.03 -10.27
N TRP A 83 3.83 18.53 -9.56
CA TRP A 83 5.10 17.84 -9.39
C TRP A 83 4.94 16.52 -8.61
N LEU A 84 4.12 16.50 -7.56
CA LEU A 84 3.84 15.30 -6.76
C LEU A 84 3.06 14.25 -7.57
N MET A 85 2.04 14.68 -8.34
CA MET A 85 1.28 13.79 -9.23
C MET A 85 2.17 13.21 -10.32
N PHE A 86 3.10 14.00 -10.87
CA PHE A 86 4.06 13.51 -11.86
C PHE A 86 5.10 12.56 -11.25
N ALA A 87 5.57 12.81 -10.02
CA ALA A 87 6.45 11.90 -9.31
C ALA A 87 5.77 10.55 -8.99
N ILE A 88 4.47 10.58 -8.66
CA ILE A 88 3.65 9.37 -8.44
C ILE A 88 3.48 8.61 -9.77
N MET A 89 3.10 9.28 -10.85
CA MET A 89 2.98 8.69 -12.21
C MET A 89 4.32 8.10 -12.71
N PHE A 90 5.45 8.74 -12.39
CA PHE A 90 6.78 8.27 -12.75
C PHE A 90 7.18 7.03 -11.94
N ARG A 91 6.76 6.94 -10.67
CA ARG A 91 6.94 5.73 -9.86
C ARG A 91 6.09 4.56 -10.36
N MET A 92 5.01 4.84 -11.09
CA MET A 92 4.10 3.83 -11.65
C MET A 92 4.50 3.32 -13.04
N THR A 93 5.35 4.02 -13.78
CA THR A 93 5.75 3.67 -15.16
C THR A 93 7.15 3.04 -15.24
N GLY A 94 7.50 2.19 -14.27
CA GLY A 94 8.81 1.53 -14.17
C GLY A 94 9.30 0.87 -15.45
N VAL A 95 10.12 1.59 -16.23
CA VAL A 95 10.95 1.01 -17.29
C VAL A 95 12.28 0.61 -16.68
N GLY A 96 12.38 -0.67 -16.33
CA GLY A 96 13.63 -1.36 -16.07
C GLY A 96 14.25 -1.89 -17.36
N GLY A 97 15.55 -1.69 -17.52
CA GLY A 97 16.41 -2.38 -18.50
C GLY A 97 17.40 -1.41 -19.17
N ALA A 98 18.67 -1.74 -19.43
CA ALA A 98 19.58 -2.84 -19.11
C ALA A 98 20.95 -2.46 -19.74
N SER A 99 21.98 -3.27 -19.47
CA SER A 99 23.36 -3.27 -20.04
C SER A 99 24.37 -2.33 -19.37
N GLY A 100 25.56 -2.75 -18.92
CA GLY A 100 26.31 -3.99 -19.14
C GLY A 100 27.73 -3.64 -19.62
N HIS A 101 28.76 -4.01 -18.85
CA HIS A 101 30.19 -4.20 -19.17
C HIS A 101 30.87 -4.62 -17.85
N SER A 102 31.84 -5.52 -17.68
CA SER A 102 32.42 -6.69 -18.36
C SER A 102 33.75 -6.97 -17.62
N SER A 103 34.00 -8.21 -17.13
CA SER A 103 35.33 -8.89 -16.92
C SER A 103 36.40 -8.22 -16.03
N ALA A 104 37.21 -8.83 -15.14
CA ALA A 104 37.60 -10.21 -14.72
C ALA A 104 38.57 -10.07 -13.48
N PRO A 105 39.44 -11.05 -13.09
CA PRO A 105 39.22 -12.39 -12.53
C PRO A 105 39.85 -12.61 -11.11
N ALA A 106 39.85 -13.87 -10.67
CA ALA A 106 40.13 -14.47 -9.36
C ALA A 106 41.52 -14.33 -8.71
N ALA A 107 41.56 -14.50 -7.37
CA ALA A 107 42.69 -15.02 -6.58
C ALA A 107 42.12 -15.65 -5.27
N VAL A 108 42.08 -16.98 -5.13
CA VAL A 108 43.05 -17.87 -4.43
C VAL A 108 43.11 -17.65 -2.90
N ALA A 109 42.66 -18.66 -2.16
CA ALA A 109 42.84 -18.85 -0.72
C ALA A 109 44.29 -19.26 -0.38
N PRO A 110 44.68 -19.20 0.91
CA PRO A 110 44.87 -20.50 1.58
C PRO A 110 44.39 -20.56 3.04
N SER A 111 44.23 -21.81 3.45
CA SER A 111 43.87 -22.41 4.74
C SER A 111 44.75 -22.08 5.94
N SER A 112 44.18 -22.18 7.14
CA SER A 112 44.84 -22.81 8.29
C SER A 112 43.84 -23.32 9.33
N ASP A 113 43.89 -24.62 9.60
CA ASP A 113 43.28 -25.33 10.73
C ASP A 113 43.76 -24.80 12.08
N THR A 114 42.94 -24.91 13.13
CA THR A 114 43.31 -25.63 14.37
C THR A 114 42.12 -25.79 15.34
N HIS A 115 41.94 -27.06 15.73
CA HIS A 115 41.36 -27.64 16.94
C HIS A 115 41.18 -26.76 18.19
N SER A 116 40.01 -26.82 18.87
CA SER A 116 39.86 -27.46 20.20
C SER A 116 38.43 -27.33 20.76
N LYS A 117 38.03 -28.38 21.49
CA LYS A 117 36.79 -28.54 22.28
C LYS A 117 36.79 -27.71 23.57
N HIS A 118 35.57 -27.53 24.11
CA HIS A 118 35.10 -26.99 25.41
C HIS A 118 34.15 -25.80 25.14
N ASP A 119 32.97 -25.64 25.74
CA ASP A 119 32.22 -26.38 26.75
C ASP A 119 30.72 -26.13 26.56
N ARG A 120 29.94 -27.03 27.13
CA ARG A 120 28.49 -27.07 27.12
C ARG A 120 27.96 -26.15 28.20
N GLU A 121 27.43 -24.97 27.86
CA GLU A 121 26.61 -24.20 28.79
C GLU A 121 25.23 -23.86 28.20
N ARG A 122 24.25 -24.32 28.97
CA ARG A 122 22.81 -24.10 28.89
C ARG A 122 22.53 -22.64 29.24
N TYR A 123 21.95 -21.87 28.32
CA TYR A 123 21.47 -20.51 28.58
C TYR A 123 19.99 -20.37 28.17
N ASP A 124 19.14 -20.41 29.17
CA ASP A 124 17.79 -19.84 29.29
C ASP A 124 17.77 -19.33 30.75
N PRO A 125 17.20 -18.17 31.14
CA PRO A 125 16.01 -17.59 30.56
C PRO A 125 15.90 -16.06 30.52
N TYR A 126 14.83 -15.59 29.87
CA TYR A 126 14.07 -14.37 30.18
C TYR A 126 14.70 -13.45 31.25
N SER A 127 15.56 -12.53 30.84
CA SER A 127 15.82 -11.30 31.59
C SER A 127 16.46 -10.26 30.67
N GLY A 128 15.98 -9.01 30.77
CA GLY A 128 16.74 -7.85 30.29
C GLY A 128 16.11 -7.03 29.18
N ASN A 129 15.08 -6.26 29.54
CA ASN A 129 14.91 -4.84 29.21
C ASN A 129 15.78 -4.29 28.06
N TYR A 130 15.16 -4.07 26.90
CA TYR A 130 15.53 -2.98 26.01
C TYR A 130 14.30 -2.11 25.71
N GLY A 131 14.31 -0.93 26.30
CA GLY A 131 13.80 0.28 25.66
C GLY A 131 12.29 0.47 25.60
N ARG A 132 11.68 0.85 26.73
CA ARG A 132 10.52 1.76 26.68
C ARG A 132 10.92 3.01 25.88
N ARG A 133 10.28 3.24 24.73
CA ARG A 133 10.04 4.59 24.22
C ARG A 133 8.55 4.85 24.29
N PRO A 134 8.12 5.94 24.95
CA PRO A 134 6.72 6.15 25.29
C PRO A 134 5.93 6.60 24.06
N TYR A 135 4.76 6.00 23.86
CA TYR A 135 3.65 6.64 23.16
C TYR A 135 3.34 7.95 23.90
N ARG A 136 3.74 9.08 23.34
CA ARG A 136 3.34 10.41 23.80
C ARG A 136 2.96 11.23 22.59
N VAL A 137 1.70 11.10 22.15
CA VAL A 137 0.91 12.19 21.55
C VAL A 137 -0.57 11.88 21.80
N TYR A 138 -1.06 12.10 23.02
CA TYR A 138 -2.47 12.43 23.28
C TYR A 138 -2.54 13.17 24.61
N GLU A 139 -2.10 14.43 24.60
CA GLU A 139 -2.52 15.43 25.59
C GLU A 139 -2.08 16.81 25.10
N GLU A 140 -2.94 17.44 24.30
CA GLU A 140 -2.91 18.89 24.08
C GLU A 140 -4.30 19.34 23.59
N CYS A 141 -5.25 19.48 24.51
CA CYS A 141 -6.34 20.45 24.39
C CYS A 141 -7.11 20.70 25.69
N LEU A 142 -6.43 20.64 26.85
CA LEU A 142 -6.90 21.30 28.07
C LEU A 142 -6.07 22.57 28.19
N LEU A 143 -6.60 23.68 27.63
CA LEU A 143 -6.37 25.08 28.01
C LEU A 143 -6.71 26.00 26.82
N ALA A 144 -8.00 26.21 26.58
CA ALA A 144 -8.48 27.41 25.90
C ALA A 144 -9.89 27.73 26.41
N HIS A 145 -9.95 28.44 27.54
CA HIS A 145 -11.14 29.21 27.87
C HIS A 145 -11.20 30.42 26.92
N THR A 146 -11.99 30.32 25.86
CA THR A 146 -12.77 31.44 25.29
C THR A 146 -13.77 30.91 24.26
N ASN A 147 -14.98 31.45 24.32
CA ASN A 147 -16.13 31.09 23.49
C ASN A 147 -15.84 31.22 22.00
N ALA A 148 -15.72 30.07 21.31
CA ALA A 148 -16.00 29.94 19.89
C ALA A 148 -16.43 28.49 19.62
N THR A 149 -17.63 28.33 19.04
CA THR A 149 -18.14 27.08 18.49
C THR A 149 -17.25 26.61 17.34
N CYS A 150 -16.20 25.86 17.66
CA CYS A 150 -15.47 25.05 16.70
C CYS A 150 -16.08 23.65 16.73
N LEU A 151 -16.86 23.31 15.69
CA LEU A 151 -17.29 21.94 15.41
C LEU A 151 -16.03 21.06 15.31
N SER A 152 -15.80 20.23 16.33
CA SER A 152 -14.86 19.13 16.25
C SER A 152 -15.30 18.17 15.15
N PRO A 153 -14.37 17.55 14.37
CA PRO A 153 -14.73 16.44 13.51
C PRO A 153 -15.35 15.39 14.42
N THR A 154 -16.64 15.09 14.24
CA THR A 154 -17.30 14.04 15.00
C THR A 154 -16.53 12.75 14.70
N HIS A 155 -15.80 12.21 15.68
CA HIS A 155 -15.34 10.83 15.60
C HIS A 155 -16.60 10.00 15.35
N ALA A 156 -16.76 9.48 14.13
CA ALA A 156 -17.85 8.57 13.82
C ALA A 156 -17.75 7.43 14.83
N SER A 157 -18.86 7.05 15.46
CA SER A 157 -18.85 5.88 16.34
C SER A 157 -18.32 4.66 15.55
N PRO A 158 -17.62 3.72 16.19
CA PRO A 158 -17.17 2.47 15.55
C PRO A 158 -18.23 1.83 14.65
N LYS A 159 -19.47 1.75 15.14
CA LYS A 159 -20.64 1.26 14.37
C LYS A 159 -20.90 2.07 13.10
N ARG A 160 -20.89 3.41 13.17
CA ARG A 160 -21.05 4.27 11.99
C ARG A 160 -19.92 4.09 10.98
N ARG A 161 -18.69 3.85 11.44
CA ARG A 161 -17.55 3.60 10.54
C ARG A 161 -17.72 2.25 9.81
N ILE A 162 -18.12 1.19 10.51
CA ILE A 162 -18.43 -0.11 9.90
C ILE A 162 -19.51 0.05 8.84
N GLU A 163 -20.66 0.63 9.20
CA GLU A 163 -21.78 0.84 8.26
C GLU A 163 -21.33 1.63 7.02
N THR A 164 -20.56 2.70 7.21
CA THR A 164 -20.08 3.52 6.09
C THR A 164 -19.15 2.75 5.16
N ASP A 165 -18.20 1.98 5.71
CA ASP A 165 -17.21 1.27 4.92
C ASP A 165 -17.81 0.06 4.20
N VAL A 166 -18.67 -0.71 4.87
CA VAL A 166 -19.34 -1.87 4.25
C VAL A 166 -20.35 -1.42 3.20
N MET A 167 -21.09 -0.34 3.42
CA MET A 167 -21.97 0.22 2.38
C MET A 167 -21.18 0.69 1.16
N LYS A 168 -19.99 1.28 1.35
CA LYS A 168 -19.11 1.63 0.22
C LYS A 168 -18.66 0.38 -0.54
N MET A 169 -18.35 -0.71 0.16
CA MET A 169 -18.02 -1.99 -0.47
C MET A 169 -19.21 -2.54 -1.28
N LEU A 170 -20.43 -2.54 -0.72
CA LEU A 170 -21.65 -2.97 -1.41
C LEU A 170 -22.01 -2.11 -2.63
N MET A 171 -21.62 -0.83 -2.64
CA MET A 171 -21.82 0.09 -3.77
C MET A 171 -20.66 0.09 -4.77
N SER A 172 -19.60 -0.69 -4.53
CA SER A 172 -18.44 -0.79 -5.42
C SER A 172 -18.65 -1.81 -6.53
N ASP A 173 -17.68 -1.91 -7.44
CA ASP A 173 -17.70 -2.92 -8.52
C ASP A 173 -17.34 -4.33 -8.03
N TYR A 174 -16.97 -4.49 -6.76
CA TYR A 174 -16.70 -5.80 -6.16
C TYR A 174 -17.99 -6.57 -5.89
N LYS A 175 -17.97 -7.88 -6.15
CA LYS A 175 -19.04 -8.79 -5.71
C LYS A 175 -18.85 -9.07 -4.23
N VAL A 176 -19.74 -8.51 -3.41
CA VAL A 176 -19.74 -8.62 -1.94
C VAL A 176 -20.97 -9.43 -1.49
N SER A 177 -20.78 -10.36 -0.55
CA SER A 177 -21.86 -11.14 0.08
C SER A 177 -21.71 -11.09 1.60
N LEU A 178 -22.73 -10.61 2.31
CA LEU A 178 -22.73 -10.54 3.77
C LEU A 178 -22.98 -11.92 4.37
N VAL A 179 -22.39 -12.19 5.54
CA VAL A 179 -22.65 -13.41 6.32
C VAL A 179 -23.74 -13.12 7.33
N ASN A 180 -24.81 -13.92 7.35
CA ASN A 180 -25.91 -13.79 8.32
C ASN A 180 -26.49 -12.36 8.42
N ASP A 181 -26.55 -11.63 7.30
CA ASP A 181 -26.93 -10.20 7.20
C ASP A 181 -26.15 -9.27 8.15
N SER A 182 -24.99 -9.72 8.65
CA SER A 182 -24.10 -8.95 9.52
C SER A 182 -23.15 -8.08 8.71
N MET A 183 -22.92 -6.86 9.20
CA MET A 183 -21.92 -5.95 8.64
C MET A 183 -20.51 -6.20 9.22
N GLN A 184 -20.37 -7.10 10.20
CA GLN A 184 -19.08 -7.43 10.78
C GLN A 184 -18.32 -8.49 9.98
N GLU A 185 -19.02 -9.24 9.13
CA GLU A 185 -18.45 -10.38 8.43
C GLU A 185 -19.04 -10.48 7.04
N PHE A 186 -18.18 -10.54 6.03
CA PHE A 186 -18.60 -10.60 4.64
C PHE A 186 -17.52 -11.19 3.75
N TYR A 187 -17.91 -11.66 2.58
CA TYR A 187 -17.01 -12.13 1.55
C TYR A 187 -16.93 -11.17 0.36
N VAL A 188 -15.77 -11.16 -0.28
CA VAL A 188 -15.50 -10.35 -1.47
C VAL A 188 -14.79 -11.21 -2.52
N MET A 189 -15.29 -11.18 -3.76
CA MET A 189 -14.58 -11.80 -4.88
C MET A 189 -13.39 -10.93 -5.31
N PHE A 190 -12.20 -11.52 -5.31
CA PHE A 190 -10.95 -10.85 -5.64
C PHE A 190 -10.25 -11.52 -6.82
N ASN A 191 -9.83 -10.72 -7.79
CA ASN A 191 -9.09 -11.17 -8.96
C ASN A 191 -7.59 -10.96 -8.77
N GLY A 192 -6.79 -11.94 -9.15
CA GLY A 192 -5.34 -11.86 -9.12
C GLY A 192 -4.79 -10.75 -10.02
N PRO A 193 -3.79 -9.96 -9.57
CA PRO A 193 -3.23 -8.88 -10.37
C PRO A 193 -2.57 -9.39 -11.66
N GLU A 194 -2.87 -8.75 -12.81
CA GLU A 194 -2.47 -9.18 -14.15
C GLU A 194 -0.94 -9.28 -14.35
N GLU A 195 -0.17 -8.44 -13.64
CA GLU A 195 1.29 -8.36 -13.76
C GLU A 195 2.03 -9.26 -12.74
N THR A 196 1.41 -10.36 -12.32
CA THR A 196 1.96 -11.28 -11.32
C THR A 196 1.73 -12.74 -11.70
N ALA A 197 2.39 -13.67 -10.99
CA ALA A 197 2.11 -15.10 -11.16
C ALA A 197 0.69 -15.51 -10.72
N PHE A 198 -0.03 -14.61 -10.03
CA PHE A 198 -1.42 -14.79 -9.57
C PHE A 198 -2.46 -14.40 -10.64
N ALA A 199 -2.03 -13.85 -11.78
CA ALA A 199 -2.90 -13.39 -12.86
C ALA A 199 -3.87 -14.49 -13.32
N GLY A 200 -5.14 -14.11 -13.52
CA GLY A 200 -6.22 -15.01 -13.93
C GLY A 200 -6.78 -15.88 -12.80
N GLY A 201 -6.20 -15.83 -11.59
CA GLY A 201 -6.79 -16.44 -10.41
C GLY A 201 -7.96 -15.63 -9.86
N VAL A 202 -8.93 -16.33 -9.29
CA VAL A 202 -10.09 -15.76 -8.60
C VAL A 202 -10.15 -16.36 -7.21
N TRP A 203 -10.34 -15.51 -6.20
CA TRP A 203 -10.46 -15.92 -4.81
C TRP A 203 -11.70 -15.34 -4.15
N LYS A 204 -12.35 -16.12 -3.29
CA LYS A 204 -13.32 -15.62 -2.31
C LYS A 204 -12.53 -15.21 -1.07
N ILE A 205 -12.61 -13.93 -0.72
CA ILE A 205 -11.90 -13.35 0.43
C ILE A 205 -12.89 -13.16 1.56
N HIS A 206 -12.64 -13.80 2.69
CA HIS A 206 -13.34 -13.57 3.95
C HIS A 206 -12.77 -12.33 4.65
N VAL A 207 -13.66 -11.46 5.10
CA VAL A 207 -13.34 -10.25 5.84
C VAL A 207 -14.14 -10.24 7.13
N GLU A 208 -13.42 -10.14 8.25
CA GLU A 208 -14.02 -10.02 9.58
C GLU A 208 -13.56 -8.71 10.24
N LEU A 209 -14.51 -7.93 10.72
CA LEU A 209 -14.30 -6.66 11.38
C LEU A 209 -14.37 -6.86 12.91
N PRO A 210 -13.27 -6.62 13.65
CA PRO A 210 -13.30 -6.77 15.10
C PRO A 210 -14.16 -5.70 15.76
N ASP A 211 -14.62 -5.95 16.99
CA ASP A 211 -15.37 -4.97 17.81
C ASP A 211 -14.65 -3.63 17.99
N GLN A 212 -13.32 -3.64 17.95
CA GLN A 212 -12.50 -2.43 18.07
C GLN A 212 -12.18 -1.74 16.73
N TYR A 213 -12.80 -2.15 15.63
CA TYR A 213 -12.69 -1.49 14.34
C TYR A 213 -13.12 0.00 14.42
N PRO A 214 -12.43 0.95 13.76
CA PRO A 214 -11.28 0.78 12.86
C PRO A 214 -9.90 0.88 13.57
N TYR A 215 -9.87 0.89 14.90
CA TYR A 215 -8.62 0.98 15.66
C TYR A 215 -7.82 -0.31 15.63
N LYS A 216 -8.51 -1.46 15.51
CA LYS A 216 -7.93 -2.72 15.06
C LYS A 216 -8.23 -2.94 13.59
N SER A 217 -7.28 -3.55 12.89
CA SER A 217 -7.42 -3.96 11.49
C SER A 217 -8.44 -5.08 11.34
N PRO A 218 -9.06 -5.20 10.14
CA PRO A 218 -9.85 -6.37 9.81
C PRO A 218 -8.97 -7.61 9.65
N SER A 219 -9.53 -8.78 9.94
CA SER A 219 -8.94 -10.07 9.56
C SER A 219 -9.27 -10.36 8.11
N ILE A 220 -8.29 -10.86 7.34
CA ILE A 220 -8.44 -11.16 5.91
C ILE A 220 -8.03 -12.62 5.67
N GLY A 221 -8.92 -13.41 5.07
CA GLY A 221 -8.69 -14.82 4.76
C GLY A 221 -9.01 -15.17 3.31
N PHE A 222 -8.19 -16.01 2.70
CA PHE A 222 -8.44 -16.60 1.38
C PHE A 222 -9.15 -17.93 1.55
N MET A 223 -10.41 -18.03 1.08
CA MET A 223 -11.21 -19.24 1.30
C MET A 223 -10.74 -20.41 0.44
N ASN A 224 -10.39 -20.15 -0.81
CA ASN A 224 -9.75 -21.12 -1.68
C ASN A 224 -8.23 -20.93 -1.68
N LYS A 225 -7.50 -22.03 -1.88
CA LYS A 225 -6.05 -22.10 -1.62
C LYS A 225 -5.23 -21.08 -2.43
N ILE A 226 -4.20 -20.55 -1.77
CA ILE A 226 -3.20 -19.67 -2.38
C ILE A 226 -1.80 -20.03 -1.84
N PHE A 227 -0.79 -19.98 -2.72
CA PHE A 227 0.60 -20.23 -2.34
C PHE A 227 1.36 -18.91 -2.23
N HIS A 228 1.56 -18.41 -1.00
CA HIS A 228 2.18 -17.11 -0.76
C HIS A 228 2.92 -17.06 0.60
N PRO A 229 4.11 -16.44 0.70
CA PRO A 229 4.90 -16.39 1.95
C PRO A 229 4.16 -15.85 3.18
N ASN A 230 3.32 -14.82 3.02
CA ASN A 230 2.61 -14.16 4.13
C ASN A 230 1.15 -14.57 4.28
N ILE A 231 0.75 -15.69 3.66
CA ILE A 231 -0.59 -16.25 3.79
C ILE A 231 -0.45 -17.69 4.28
N ASP A 232 -1.18 -18.05 5.32
CA ASP A 232 -1.20 -19.43 5.80
C ASP A 232 -1.85 -20.34 4.76
N GLU A 233 -1.21 -21.49 4.47
CA GLU A 233 -1.68 -22.38 3.39
C GLU A 233 -2.89 -23.22 3.80
N LEU A 234 -3.11 -23.44 5.10
CA LEU A 234 -4.19 -24.26 5.61
C LEU A 234 -5.45 -23.43 5.86
N SER A 235 -5.31 -22.31 6.58
CA SER A 235 -6.42 -21.42 6.92
C SER A 235 -6.68 -20.33 5.90
N GLY A 236 -5.71 -20.04 5.01
CA GLY A 236 -5.80 -18.91 4.08
C GLY A 236 -5.62 -17.54 4.73
N SER A 237 -5.34 -17.47 6.04
CA SER A 237 -5.27 -16.21 6.77
C SER A 237 -4.04 -15.40 6.35
N VAL A 238 -4.25 -14.11 6.08
CA VAL A 238 -3.16 -13.15 5.82
C VAL A 238 -2.49 -12.78 7.14
N CYS A 239 -1.16 -12.72 7.14
CA CYS A 239 -0.38 -12.33 8.33
C CYS A 239 -0.83 -10.98 8.91
N LEU A 240 -1.28 -11.00 10.16
CA LEU A 240 -1.77 -9.81 10.87
C LEU A 240 -0.72 -8.69 10.96
N ASP A 241 0.56 -9.04 11.15
CA ASP A 241 1.62 -8.04 11.24
C ASP A 241 1.84 -7.31 9.91
N VAL A 242 1.64 -7.99 8.78
CA VAL A 242 1.71 -7.38 7.44
C VAL A 242 0.52 -6.44 7.20
N ILE A 243 -0.68 -6.82 7.64
CA ILE A 243 -1.86 -5.94 7.60
C ILE A 243 -1.61 -4.70 8.46
N ASN A 244 -1.11 -4.87 9.68
CA ASN A 244 -0.89 -3.79 10.64
C ASN A 244 0.22 -2.80 10.24
N GLN A 245 1.14 -3.18 9.35
CA GLN A 245 2.11 -2.23 8.77
C GLN A 245 1.45 -1.19 7.85
N THR A 246 0.33 -1.55 7.23
CA THR A 246 -0.40 -0.69 6.28
C THR A 246 -1.64 -0.06 6.90
N TRP A 247 -2.31 -0.79 7.81
CA TRP A 247 -3.58 -0.37 8.39
C TRP A 247 -3.44 0.84 9.31
N SER A 248 -4.41 1.73 9.24
CA SER A 248 -4.65 2.76 10.24
C SER A 248 -6.16 3.05 10.32
N PRO A 249 -6.66 3.70 11.37
CA PRO A 249 -8.08 4.07 11.47
C PRO A 249 -8.60 4.95 10.32
N MET A 250 -7.68 5.59 9.57
CA MET A 250 -7.97 6.44 8.42
C MET A 250 -7.85 5.69 7.08
N PHE A 251 -7.41 4.42 7.11
CA PHE A 251 -7.29 3.59 5.92
C PHE A 251 -8.69 3.20 5.45
N ASP A 252 -8.96 3.40 4.16
CA ASP A 252 -10.25 3.05 3.58
C ASP A 252 -10.30 1.56 3.24
N MET A 253 -11.38 0.90 3.64
CA MET A 253 -11.58 -0.55 3.48
C MET A 253 -11.44 -1.02 2.04
N ILE A 254 -11.94 -0.25 1.07
CA ILE A 254 -11.81 -0.58 -0.36
C ILE A 254 -10.35 -0.70 -0.81
N ASN A 255 -9.43 0.05 -0.17
CA ASN A 255 -8.01 0.00 -0.48
C ASN A 255 -7.34 -1.30 -0.03
N ILE A 256 -8.02 -2.14 0.76
CA ILE A 256 -7.57 -3.51 1.01
C ILE A 256 -7.49 -4.27 -0.33
N PHE A 257 -8.51 -4.14 -1.16
CA PHE A 257 -8.63 -4.83 -2.45
C PHE A 257 -7.97 -4.07 -3.59
N GLU A 258 -8.07 -2.74 -3.62
CA GLU A 258 -7.49 -1.91 -4.67
C GLU A 258 -5.96 -1.76 -4.56
N SER A 259 -5.40 -1.87 -3.35
CA SER A 259 -3.99 -1.53 -3.12
C SER A 259 -3.26 -2.57 -2.30
N PHE A 260 -3.71 -2.88 -1.08
CA PHE A 260 -2.96 -3.72 -0.15
C PHE A 260 -2.75 -5.15 -0.68
N LEU A 261 -3.82 -5.88 -1.03
CA LEU A 261 -3.71 -7.25 -1.54
C LEU A 261 -2.93 -7.32 -2.86
N PRO A 262 -3.17 -6.45 -3.87
CA PRO A 262 -2.35 -6.43 -5.08
C PRO A 262 -0.86 -6.19 -4.82
N GLN A 263 -0.52 -5.28 -3.89
CA GLN A 263 0.88 -5.01 -3.55
C GLN A 263 1.51 -6.18 -2.78
N LEU A 264 0.76 -6.80 -1.87
CA LEU A 264 1.22 -7.97 -1.13
C LEU A 264 1.57 -9.12 -2.07
N LEU A 265 0.66 -9.44 -3.02
CA LEU A 265 0.88 -10.50 -4.00
C LEU A 265 2.03 -10.20 -4.98
N ARG A 266 2.28 -8.91 -5.26
CA ARG A 266 3.39 -8.51 -6.14
C ARG A 266 4.74 -8.53 -5.45
N TYR A 267 4.78 -8.18 -4.17
CA TYR A 267 6.01 -8.05 -3.39
C TYR A 267 5.87 -8.76 -2.04
N PRO A 268 6.00 -10.10 -2.00
CA PRO A 268 5.94 -10.84 -0.75
C PRO A 268 7.07 -10.46 0.20
N ASN A 269 6.83 -10.55 1.51
CA ASN A 269 7.86 -10.34 2.53
C ASN A 269 8.38 -11.71 3.04
N PRO A 270 9.59 -12.14 2.67
CA PRO A 270 10.15 -13.43 3.08
C PRO A 270 10.83 -13.41 4.47
N SER A 271 10.88 -12.26 5.15
CA SER A 271 11.66 -12.11 6.39
C SER A 271 11.01 -12.78 7.61
N ASP A 272 9.67 -12.85 7.60
CA ASP A 272 8.85 -13.52 8.63
C ASP A 272 7.60 -14.14 7.98
N PRO A 273 7.75 -15.32 7.34
CA PRO A 273 6.70 -15.93 6.55
C PRO A 273 5.78 -16.83 7.38
N LEU A 274 4.49 -16.84 7.07
CA LEU A 274 3.56 -17.89 7.53
C LEU A 274 3.79 -19.19 6.74
N ASN A 275 4.06 -19.07 5.44
CA ASN A 275 4.42 -20.21 4.59
C ASN A 275 5.94 -20.23 4.36
N GLY A 276 6.65 -20.99 5.21
CA GLY A 276 8.09 -21.16 5.11
C GLY A 276 8.57 -21.83 3.82
N GLU A 277 7.76 -22.71 3.22
CA GLU A 277 8.10 -23.35 1.94
C GLU A 277 8.06 -22.32 0.79
N ALA A 278 6.98 -21.53 0.72
CA ALA A 278 6.83 -20.46 -0.25
C ALA A 278 7.96 -19.44 -0.15
N ALA A 279 8.31 -19.03 1.06
CA ALA A 279 9.41 -18.09 1.30
C ALA A 279 10.77 -18.67 0.89
N ALA A 280 11.07 -19.91 1.30
CA ALA A 280 12.33 -20.56 0.94
C ALA A 280 12.47 -20.74 -0.58
N LEU A 281 11.38 -21.11 -1.26
CA LEU A 281 11.37 -21.26 -2.71
C LEU A 281 11.53 -19.92 -3.43
N LEU A 282 10.84 -18.87 -2.97
CA LEU A 282 10.98 -17.51 -3.49
C LEU A 282 12.42 -17.00 -3.37
N MET A 283 13.08 -17.23 -2.22
CA MET A 283 14.44 -16.77 -1.97
C MET A 283 15.50 -17.54 -2.78
N ARG A 284 15.35 -18.86 -2.93
CA ARG A 284 16.33 -19.71 -3.61
C ARG A 284 16.15 -19.70 -5.12
N GLU A 285 14.91 -19.83 -5.58
CA GLU A 285 14.56 -20.04 -6.99
C GLU A 285 13.28 -19.28 -7.37
N PRO A 286 13.34 -17.96 -7.58
CA PRO A 286 12.17 -17.13 -7.89
C PRO A 286 11.34 -17.63 -9.09
N LYS A 287 12.00 -18.17 -10.13
CA LYS A 287 11.32 -18.72 -11.31
C LYS A 287 10.53 -19.98 -10.99
N SER A 288 11.07 -20.85 -10.13
CA SER A 288 10.41 -22.07 -9.67
C SER A 288 9.22 -21.72 -8.76
N TYR A 289 9.37 -20.69 -7.92
CA TYR A 289 8.26 -20.13 -7.15
C TYR A 289 7.12 -19.64 -8.05
N GLU A 290 7.41 -18.80 -9.05
CA GLU A 290 6.38 -18.33 -9.98
C GLU A 290 5.69 -19.47 -10.73
N ALA A 291 6.43 -20.51 -11.14
CA ALA A 291 5.85 -21.68 -11.80
C ALA A 291 4.90 -22.44 -10.86
N LYS A 292 5.30 -22.66 -9.61
CA LYS A 292 4.46 -23.30 -8.58
C LYS A 292 3.20 -22.47 -8.28
N VAL A 293 3.33 -21.15 -8.19
CA VAL A 293 2.18 -20.25 -8.02
C VAL A 293 1.20 -20.37 -9.19
N ARG A 294 1.67 -20.32 -10.43
CA ARG A 294 0.79 -20.48 -11.62
C ARG A 294 0.08 -21.84 -11.64
N GLU A 295 0.77 -22.91 -11.21
CA GLU A 295 0.18 -24.23 -11.07
C GLU A 295 -0.92 -24.26 -9.98
N TYR A 296 -0.67 -23.62 -8.83
CA TYR A 296 -1.65 -23.46 -7.76
C TYR A 296 -2.88 -22.67 -8.23
N VAL A 297 -2.66 -21.54 -8.90
CA VAL A 297 -3.74 -20.70 -9.45
C VAL A 297 -4.64 -21.53 -10.37
N LYS A 298 -4.04 -22.29 -11.30
CA LYS A 298 -4.79 -23.14 -12.22
C LYS A 298 -5.60 -24.23 -11.52
N ARG A 299 -5.12 -24.73 -10.38
CA ARG A 299 -5.76 -25.84 -9.65
C ARG A 299 -6.84 -25.39 -8.67
N TYR A 300 -6.61 -24.28 -7.98
CA TYR A 300 -7.39 -23.90 -6.79
C TYR A 300 -8.05 -22.53 -6.89
N ALA A 301 -7.68 -21.70 -7.87
CA ALA A 301 -8.17 -20.34 -8.01
C ALA A 301 -8.97 -20.13 -9.31
N SER A 302 -9.73 -21.14 -9.73
CA SER A 302 -10.73 -20.96 -10.78
C SER A 302 -11.97 -20.24 -10.22
N LYS A 303 -12.77 -19.63 -11.11
CA LYS A 303 -14.02 -18.98 -10.70
C LYS A 303 -14.95 -19.96 -9.99
N GLU A 304 -15.05 -21.19 -10.51
CA GLU A 304 -15.86 -22.26 -9.94
C GLU A 304 -15.36 -22.66 -8.55
N ALA A 305 -14.03 -22.73 -8.35
CA ALA A 305 -13.45 -23.04 -7.05
C ALA A 305 -13.75 -21.94 -6.01
N ALA A 306 -13.69 -20.67 -6.41
CA ALA A 306 -14.02 -19.54 -5.54
C ALA A 306 -15.52 -19.47 -5.21
N GLU A 307 -16.40 -19.84 -6.15
CA GLU A 307 -17.85 -19.94 -5.90
C GLU A 307 -18.21 -21.18 -5.06
N ALA A 308 -17.52 -22.31 -5.23
CA ALA A 308 -17.72 -23.51 -4.42
C ALA A 308 -17.29 -23.31 -2.97
N ALA A 309 -16.19 -22.59 -2.74
CA ALA A 309 -15.79 -22.15 -1.41
C ALA A 309 -16.81 -21.21 -0.74
N ALA A 310 -17.88 -20.80 -1.45
CA ALA A 310 -18.99 -20.09 -0.86
C ALA A 310 -20.11 -20.99 -0.34
N ALA A 311 -20.25 -22.20 -0.86
CA ALA A 311 -21.38 -23.08 -0.56
C ALA A 311 -21.12 -23.96 0.67
N GLU A 312 -19.87 -24.34 0.94
CA GLU A 312 -19.57 -25.23 2.08
C GLU A 312 -19.82 -24.57 3.45
N GLU A 313 -19.87 -23.24 3.55
CA GLU A 313 -20.16 -22.54 4.81
C GLU A 313 -21.67 -22.41 5.09
N ASP A 314 -22.52 -22.43 4.06
CA ASP A 314 -23.98 -22.38 4.23
C ASP A 314 -24.56 -23.76 4.64
N GLU A 315 -23.85 -24.86 4.35
CA GLU A 315 -24.29 -26.23 4.66
C GLU A 315 -23.99 -26.67 6.10
N ASP A 316 -22.96 -26.08 6.76
CA ASP A 316 -22.59 -26.41 8.14
C ASP A 316 -23.63 -25.93 9.18
N GLU A 317 -24.51 -24.99 8.86
CA GLU A 317 -25.55 -24.49 9.79
C GLU A 317 -26.85 -25.35 9.80
N GLU A 318 -27.10 -26.20 8.79
CA GLU A 318 -28.33 -27.02 8.76
C GLU A 318 -28.23 -28.34 9.56
N GLU A 319 -27.03 -28.86 9.82
CA GLU A 319 -26.86 -30.10 10.59
C GLU A 319 -27.09 -29.92 12.11
N ASP A 320 -26.95 -28.70 12.63
CA ASP A 320 -27.05 -28.38 14.07
C ASP A 320 -28.49 -28.34 14.59
N ALA A 321 -29.45 -28.07 13.69
CA ALA A 321 -30.86 -27.87 14.06
C ALA A 321 -31.63 -29.18 14.27
N GLU A 322 -31.23 -30.29 13.62
CA GLU A 322 -31.96 -31.57 13.73
C GLU A 322 -31.63 -32.39 14.98
N MET A 323 -30.55 -32.07 15.71
CA MET A 323 -30.09 -32.86 16.86
C MET A 323 -30.78 -32.48 18.19
N SER A 324 -31.66 -31.47 18.23
CA SER A 324 -32.32 -30.99 19.47
C SER A 324 -33.74 -31.53 19.72
N SER A 325 -34.28 -32.41 18.86
CA SER A 325 -35.70 -32.82 18.91
C SER A 325 -35.99 -34.21 19.54
N VAL A 326 -34.98 -34.97 20.00
CA VAL A 326 -35.22 -36.32 20.55
C VAL A 326 -35.00 -36.38 22.06
N GLY A 327 -36.09 -36.52 22.83
CA GLY A 327 -35.99 -36.91 24.25
C GLY A 327 -37.02 -36.36 25.23
N SER A 328 -38.30 -36.22 24.84
CA SER A 328 -39.39 -36.18 25.83
C SER A 328 -40.23 -37.45 25.68
N ILE A 329 -39.82 -38.52 26.36
CA ILE A 329 -40.69 -39.66 26.60
C ILE A 329 -41.20 -39.56 28.05
N SER A 330 -42.52 -39.43 28.14
CA SER A 330 -43.30 -39.37 29.35
C SER A 330 -43.57 -40.77 29.87
N ASP A 331 -43.10 -41.08 31.08
CA ASP A 331 -43.61 -42.24 31.84
C ASP A 331 -44.77 -41.77 32.72
N ASP A 332 -45.98 -41.92 32.19
CA ASP A 332 -47.24 -41.96 32.91
C ASP A 332 -47.57 -43.44 33.16
N GLU A 333 -47.43 -43.92 34.40
CA GLU A 333 -48.15 -45.11 34.85
C GLU A 333 -48.78 -44.85 36.22
N GLY A 334 -50.10 -44.75 36.21
CA GLY A 334 -50.95 -44.70 37.39
C GLY A 334 -51.25 -46.09 37.96
N ASN A 335 -51.24 -46.14 39.30
CA ASN A 335 -52.26 -46.76 40.15
C ASN A 335 -52.67 -48.24 39.92
N ALA A 336 -52.23 -49.10 40.84
CA ALA A 336 -53.07 -50.10 41.51
C ALA A 336 -52.53 -50.43 42.92
#